data_AF-A0A346BWW1-F1
#
_entry.id   AF-A0A346BWW1-F1
#
_cell.length_a   1.000
_cell.length_b   1.000
_cell.length_c   1.000
_cell.angle_alpha   90.00
_cell.angle_beta   90.00
_cell.angle_gamma   90.00
#
_symmetry.space_group_name_H-M   'P 1'
#
loop_
_entity.id
_entity.type
_entity.pdbx_description
1 polymer ?
#
loop_
_entity_poly.entity_id
_entity_poly.type
_entity_poly.pdbx_seq_one_letter_code
_entity_poly.pdbx_strand_id
1 'polypeptide(L)'
;MTEDPAGRLVVTLDLGGVTDKAGLMDRCARDLALPDRFGRNWDALADSLADPSVWPVGAADRGLVLVVEGWRAYAEARPDEWTVAEEVFAEATDRGPGLFVTLGPGGSSKQAADQPG
;
A
#
# COMPACT_ATOMS: atom_id res chain seq x y z
N MET A 1 -8.59 -8.36 7.70
CA MET A 1 -8.01 -7.18 8.37
C MET A 1 -7.18 -7.72 9.50
N THR A 2 -5.88 -7.81 9.28
CA THR A 2 -4.94 -8.38 10.24
C THR A 2 -4.41 -7.22 11.08
N GLU A 3 -4.27 -7.42 12.39
CA GLU A 3 -3.66 -6.43 13.28
C GLU A 3 -2.19 -6.81 13.50
N ASP A 4 -1.27 -5.85 13.43
CA ASP A 4 0.13 -6.04 13.83
C ASP A 4 0.23 -6.14 15.36
N PRO A 5 1.27 -6.78 15.96
CA PRO A 5 1.48 -6.85 17.41
C PRO A 5 1.39 -5.52 18.17
N ALA A 6 1.56 -4.36 17.51
CA ALA A 6 1.33 -3.05 18.11
C ALA A 6 -0.14 -2.57 18.06
N GLY A 7 -1.09 -3.41 17.60
CA GLY A 7 -2.50 -3.06 17.41
C GLY A 7 -2.77 -2.21 16.16
N ARG A 8 -1.78 -2.03 15.28
CA ARG A 8 -1.91 -1.28 14.04
C ARG A 8 -2.73 -2.03 13.02
N LEU A 9 -3.41 -1.28 12.16
CA LEU A 9 -4.17 -1.84 11.06
C LEU A 9 -3.24 -2.26 9.93
N VAL A 10 -3.34 -3.49 9.44
CA VAL A 10 -2.58 -3.94 8.28
C VAL A 10 -3.47 -3.98 7.04
N VAL A 11 -3.05 -3.29 5.98
CA VAL A 11 -3.63 -3.29 4.64
C VAL A 11 -2.63 -3.87 3.66
N THR A 12 -3.05 -4.85 2.86
CA THR A 12 -2.22 -5.45 1.81
C THR A 12 -2.57 -4.81 0.48
N LEU A 13 -1.57 -4.26 -0.20
CA LEU A 13 -1.67 -3.77 -1.58
C LEU A 13 -1.16 -4.86 -2.53
N ASP A 14 -2.09 -5.55 -3.20
CA ASP A 14 -1.76 -6.57 -4.20
C ASP A 14 -1.49 -5.92 -5.57
N LEU A 15 -0.22 -5.82 -5.94
CA LEU A 15 0.22 -5.41 -7.27
C LEU A 15 0.40 -6.60 -8.22
N GLY A 16 -0.11 -7.78 -7.85
CA GLY A 16 -0.10 -8.97 -8.69
C GLY A 16 -0.70 -8.71 -10.08
N GLY A 17 0.12 -8.88 -11.12
CA GLY A 17 -0.27 -8.67 -12.52
C GLY A 17 -0.36 -7.21 -12.96
N VAL A 18 0.03 -6.25 -12.11
CA VAL A 18 0.13 -4.83 -12.47
C VAL A 18 1.46 -4.55 -13.15
N THR A 19 1.42 -3.92 -14.32
CA THR A 19 2.62 -3.55 -15.10
C THR A 19 2.61 -2.12 -15.61
N ASP A 20 1.63 -1.31 -15.18
CA ASP A 20 1.47 0.08 -15.58
C ASP A 20 0.95 0.92 -14.42
N LYS A 21 1.34 2.20 -14.39
CA LYS A 21 0.97 3.17 -13.36
C LYS A 21 -0.55 3.25 -13.14
N ALA A 22 -1.34 3.18 -14.21
CA ALA A 22 -2.80 3.21 -14.07
C ALA A 22 -3.32 2.03 -13.24
N GLY A 23 -2.73 0.84 -13.43
CA GLY A 23 -3.06 -0.35 -12.65
C GLY A 23 -2.64 -0.22 -11.19
N LEU A 24 -1.46 0.36 -10.92
CA LEU A 24 -1.00 0.60 -9.55
C LEU A 24 -1.96 1.54 -8.82
N MET A 25 -2.38 2.63 -9.48
CA MET A 25 -3.31 3.58 -8.90
C MET A 25 -4.70 2.99 -8.66
N ASP A 26 -5.19 2.11 -9.53
CA ASP A 26 -6.47 1.39 -9.32
C ASP A 26 -6.39 0.44 -8.13
N ARG A 27 -5.27 -0.30 -8.00
CA ARG A 27 -5.04 -1.17 -6.84
C ARG A 27 -4.96 -0.38 -5.54
N CYS A 28 -4.22 0.73 -5.51
CA CYS A 28 -4.17 1.62 -4.35
C CYS A 28 -5.58 2.10 -3.97
N ALA A 29 -6.36 2.62 -4.93
CA ALA A 29 -7.70 3.10 -4.64
C ALA A 29 -8.62 2.00 -4.09
N ARG A 30 -8.52 0.78 -4.63
CA ARG A 30 -9.32 -0.37 -4.23
C ARG A 30 -8.94 -0.91 -2.85
N ASP A 31 -7.66 -1.20 -2.62
CA ASP A 31 -7.19 -1.86 -1.40
C ASP A 31 -7.17 -0.90 -0.20
N LEU A 32 -6.89 0.39 -0.41
CA LEU A 32 -6.99 1.42 0.63
C LEU A 32 -8.41 1.99 0.77
N ALA A 33 -9.36 1.56 -0.06
CA ALA A 33 -10.73 2.08 -0.12
C ALA A 33 -10.79 3.62 -0.24
N LEU A 34 -9.91 4.19 -1.08
CA LEU A 34 -9.84 5.63 -1.30
C LEU A 34 -11.11 6.15 -1.99
N PRO A 35 -11.53 7.40 -1.74
CA PRO A 35 -12.72 7.96 -2.35
C PRO A 35 -12.58 8.11 -3.87
N ASP A 36 -13.69 8.08 -4.61
CA ASP A 36 -13.72 8.20 -6.07
C ASP A 36 -13.04 9.48 -6.63
N ARG A 37 -12.90 10.51 -5.80
CA ARG A 37 -12.16 11.75 -6.11
C ARG A 37 -10.64 11.59 -6.14
N PHE A 38 -10.11 10.39 -5.88
CA PHE A 38 -8.68 10.10 -5.89
C PHE A 38 -8.07 10.43 -7.26
N GLY A 39 -7.08 11.32 -7.26
CA GLY A 39 -6.48 11.87 -8.49
C GLY A 39 -5.68 10.87 -9.33
N ARG A 40 -5.47 9.63 -8.86
CA ARG A 40 -4.73 8.56 -9.56
C ARG A 40 -3.36 9.01 -10.07
N ASN A 41 -2.64 9.77 -9.25
CA ASN A 41 -1.29 10.25 -9.52
C ASN A 41 -0.39 10.08 -8.29
N TRP A 42 0.93 10.15 -8.48
CA TRP A 42 1.93 9.96 -7.41
C TRP A 42 1.74 10.93 -6.24
N ASP A 43 1.53 12.20 -6.56
CA ASP A 43 1.26 13.24 -5.56
C ASP A 43 -0.04 13.00 -4.79
N ALA A 44 -1.11 12.60 -5.50
CA ALA A 44 -2.38 12.26 -4.86
C ALA A 44 -2.26 11.01 -3.97
N LEU A 45 -1.40 10.06 -4.34
CA LEU A 45 -1.09 8.89 -3.51
C LEU A 45 -0.36 9.31 -2.24
N ALA A 46 0.67 10.16 -2.35
CA ALA A 46 1.40 10.70 -1.20
C ALA A 46 0.46 11.46 -0.24
N ASP A 47 -0.40 12.31 -0.78
CA ASP A 47 -1.39 13.08 0.00
C ASP A 47 -2.40 12.16 0.70
N SER A 48 -2.94 11.18 -0.04
CA SER A 48 -3.90 10.21 0.53
C SER A 48 -3.27 9.30 1.59
N LEU A 49 -2.00 8.90 1.39
CA LEU A 49 -1.28 8.11 2.37
C LEU A 49 -0.88 8.93 3.59
N ALA A 50 -0.63 10.23 3.45
CA ALA A 50 -0.31 11.12 4.57
C ALA A 50 -1.56 11.62 5.33
N ASP A 51 -2.76 11.55 4.73
CA ASP A 51 -4.01 11.96 5.36
C ASP A 51 -4.72 10.79 6.08
N PRO A 52 -4.70 10.72 7.42
CA PRO A 52 -5.39 9.67 8.16
C PRO A 52 -6.92 9.73 8.03
N SER A 53 -7.48 10.84 7.53
CA SER A 53 -8.92 11.01 7.33
C SER A 53 -9.48 10.15 6.20
N VAL A 54 -8.63 9.76 5.23
CA VAL A 54 -9.01 8.84 4.13
C VAL A 54 -8.65 7.39 4.40
N TRP A 55 -8.00 7.09 5.53
CA TRP A 55 -7.66 5.72 5.90
C TRP A 55 -8.89 4.93 6.37
N PRO A 56 -8.81 3.58 6.39
CA PRO A 56 -9.90 2.74 6.91
C PRO A 56 -10.22 3.06 8.38
N VAL A 57 -11.47 2.81 8.79
CA VAL A 57 -11.94 3.12 10.14
C VAL A 57 -11.05 2.47 11.22
N GLY A 58 -10.57 3.28 12.15
CA GLY A 58 -9.66 2.84 13.24
C GLY A 58 -8.16 2.96 12.92
N ALA A 59 -7.76 3.10 11.65
CA ALA A 59 -6.36 3.30 11.28
C ALA A 59 -5.82 4.67 11.73
N ALA A 60 -6.65 5.71 11.69
CA ALA A 60 -6.28 7.06 12.11
C ALA A 60 -5.85 7.15 13.58
N ASP A 61 -6.41 6.29 14.45
CA ASP A 61 -6.12 6.26 15.89
C ASP A 61 -4.96 5.32 16.23
N ARG A 62 -4.87 4.18 15.53
CA ARG A 62 -3.92 3.11 15.86
C ARG A 62 -2.65 3.11 15.00
N GLY A 63 -2.69 3.73 13.83
CA GLY A 63 -1.69 3.63 12.77
C GLY A 63 -2.02 2.56 11.73
N LEU A 64 -1.43 2.72 10.55
CA LEU A 64 -1.63 1.91 9.35
C LEU A 64 -0.30 1.29 8.90
N VAL A 65 -0.30 0.00 8.64
CA VAL A 65 0.81 -0.72 7.98
C VAL A 65 0.36 -1.12 6.59
N LEU A 66 1.00 -0.58 5.56
CA LEU A 66 0.76 -0.92 4.17
C LEU A 66 1.79 -1.96 3.70
N VAL A 67 1.33 -3.17 3.40
CA VAL A 67 2.17 -4.26 2.90
C VAL A 67 2.00 -4.34 1.39
N VAL A 68 3.04 -3.99 0.63
CA VAL A 68 3.00 -4.06 -0.85
C VAL A 68 3.47 -5.42 -1.31
N GLU A 69 2.61 -6.20 -1.95
CA GLU A 69 2.90 -7.53 -2.49
C GLU A 69 2.81 -7.56 -4.02
N GLY A 70 3.44 -8.54 -4.65
CA GLY A 70 3.39 -8.69 -6.12
C GLY A 70 4.07 -7.58 -6.92
N TRP A 71 4.85 -6.71 -6.27
CA TRP A 71 5.46 -5.52 -6.86
C TRP A 71 6.59 -5.81 -7.88
N ARG A 72 7.20 -7.00 -7.86
CA ARG A 72 8.35 -7.33 -8.72
C ARG A 72 8.05 -7.17 -10.20
N ALA A 73 6.90 -7.68 -10.66
CA ALA A 73 6.52 -7.58 -12.07
C ALA A 73 6.40 -6.12 -12.54
N TYR A 74 5.89 -5.25 -11.67
CA TYR A 74 5.83 -3.81 -11.94
C TYR A 74 7.23 -3.18 -11.95
N ALA A 75 8.05 -3.47 -10.94
CA ALA A 75 9.41 -2.95 -10.83
C ALA A 75 10.32 -3.38 -12.00
N GLU A 76 10.16 -4.61 -12.49
CA GLU A 76 10.87 -5.12 -13.67
C GLU A 76 10.37 -4.47 -14.97
N ALA A 77 9.06 -4.23 -15.10
CA ALA A 77 8.49 -3.59 -16.27
C ALA A 77 8.79 -2.09 -16.34
N ARG A 78 8.83 -1.39 -15.19
CA ARG A 78 8.93 0.06 -15.05
C ARG A 78 9.82 0.46 -13.86
N PRO A 79 11.15 0.27 -13.93
CA PRO A 79 12.06 0.56 -12.82
C PRO A 79 12.10 2.03 -12.42
N ASP A 80 12.03 2.96 -13.39
CA ASP A 80 12.00 4.40 -13.12
C ASP A 80 10.73 4.80 -12.36
N GLU A 81 9.57 4.25 -12.74
CA GLU A 81 8.30 4.55 -12.06
C GLU A 81 8.21 3.87 -10.68
N TRP A 82 8.81 2.70 -10.53
CA TRP A 82 8.91 2.04 -9.23
C TRP A 82 9.78 2.83 -8.26
N THR A 83 10.89 3.40 -8.73
CA THR A 83 11.71 4.31 -7.92
C THR A 83 10.87 5.48 -7.39
N VAL A 84 10.03 6.08 -8.24
CA VAL A 84 9.10 7.15 -7.80
C VAL A 84 8.06 6.63 -6.79
N ALA A 85 7.56 5.41 -6.96
CA ALA A 85 6.63 4.80 -6.01
C ALA A 85 7.27 4.61 -4.64
N GLU A 86 8.51 4.10 -4.58
CA GLU A 86 9.27 3.95 -3.34
C GLU A 86 9.49 5.29 -2.63
N GLU A 87 9.88 6.33 -3.39
CA GLU A 87 10.03 7.68 -2.85
C GLU A 87 8.71 8.21 -2.27
N VAL A 88 7.58 8.01 -2.97
CA VAL A 88 6.25 8.39 -2.49
C VAL A 88 5.87 7.65 -1.22
N PHE A 89 6.15 6.35 -1.13
CA PHE A 89 5.88 5.55 0.07
C PHE A 89 6.75 5.98 1.26
N ALA A 90 8.03 6.26 1.01
CA ALA A 90 8.95 6.76 2.03
C ALA A 90 8.53 8.16 2.52
N GLU A 91 8.18 9.05 1.59
CA GLU A 91 7.71 10.39 1.90
C GLU A 91 6.41 10.37 2.72
N ALA A 92 5.44 9.53 2.35
CA ALA A 92 4.20 9.40 3.11
C ALA A 92 4.45 8.88 4.54
N THR A 93 5.41 7.96 4.69
CA THR A 93 5.84 7.44 6.00
C THR A 93 6.49 8.53 6.86
N ASP A 94 7.24 9.45 6.25
CA ASP A 94 7.90 10.58 6.94
C ASP A 94 6.90 11.69 7.33
N ARG A 95 5.95 12.02 6.44
CA ARG A 95 4.96 13.09 6.67
C ARG A 95 3.97 12.78 7.80
N GLY A 96 3.58 11.52 7.96
CA GLY A 96 2.44 11.13 8.79
C GLY A 96 2.84 10.23 9.96
N PRO A 97 2.60 10.63 11.23
CA PRO A 97 2.82 9.73 12.36
C PRO A 97 1.83 8.56 12.27
N GLY A 98 2.36 7.35 12.12
CA GLY A 98 1.57 6.11 12.20
C GLY A 98 1.38 5.37 10.90
N LEU A 99 1.84 5.87 9.75
CA LEU A 99 1.95 5.07 8.53
C LEU A 99 3.29 4.31 8.50
N PHE A 100 3.25 3.03 8.13
CA PHE A 100 4.45 2.23 7.86
C PHE A 100 4.25 1.47 6.58
N VAL A 101 5.07 1.73 5.56
CA VAL A 101 5.05 0.95 4.32
C VAL A 101 6.13 -0.12 4.36
N THR A 102 5.79 -1.35 3.99
CA THR A 102 6.73 -2.46 3.89
C THR A 102 6.51 -3.22 2.60
N LEU A 103 7.60 -3.62 1.95
CA LEU A 103 7.55 -4.48 0.77
C LEU A 103 7.48 -5.93 1.24
N GLY A 104 6.35 -6.57 0.96
CA GLY A 104 6.18 -8.00 1.18
C GLY A 104 7.12 -8.81 0.27
N PRO A 105 7.28 -10.12 0.55
CA PRO A 105 8.09 -11.00 -0.30
C PRO A 105 7.53 -10.89 -1.72
N GLY A 106 8.33 -10.37 -2.65
CA GLY A 106 7.83 -9.98 -3.99
C GLY A 106 7.35 -11.13 -4.88
N GLY A 107 7.17 -12.34 -4.35
CA GLY A 107 6.42 -13.41 -5.00
C GLY A 107 5.02 -13.46 -4.42
N SER A 108 3.99 -13.35 -5.26
CA SER A 108 2.59 -13.66 -4.92
C SER A 108 2.48 -15.09 -4.40
N SER A 109 2.82 -15.29 -3.14
CA SER A 109 2.59 -16.52 -2.43
C SER A 109 1.26 -16.33 -1.75
N LYS A 110 0.20 -16.69 -2.47
CA LYS A 110 -1.07 -17.07 -1.85
C LYS A 110 -0.80 -18.28 -0.95
N GLN A 111 -0.21 -18.06 0.22
CA GLN A 111 -0.05 -19.04 1.30
C GLN A 111 0.13 -18.32 2.64
N ALA A 112 -0.99 -18.03 3.28
CA ALA A 112 -1.18 -18.24 4.70
C ALA A 112 -2.66 -18.57 4.96
N ALA A 113 -3.18 -19.50 4.17
CA ALA A 113 -4.33 -20.31 4.55
C ALA A 113 -3.80 -21.72 4.76
N ASP A 114 -2.99 -21.92 5.81
CA ASP A 114 -2.77 -23.23 6.39
C ASP A 114 -2.31 -23.03 7.84
N GLN A 115 -3.28 -23.03 8.74
CA GLN A 115 -3.06 -23.27 10.15
C GLN A 115 -3.31 -24.78 10.37
N PRO A 116 -2.27 -25.55 10.71
CA PRO A 116 -2.43 -26.78 11.47
C PRO A 116 -1.65 -26.63 12.79
N GLY A 117 -2.10 -27.06 13.95
CA GLY A 117 -3.25 -27.82 14.43
C GLY A 117 -3.05 -27.98 15.94
#